data_AF-A0A952T6W0-F1
#
_entry.id   AF-A0A952T6W0-F1
#
_cell.length_a   1.000
_cell.length_b   1.000
_cell.length_c   1.000
_cell.angle_alpha   90.00
_cell.angle_beta   90.00
_cell.angle_gamma   90.00
#
_symmetry.space_group_name_H-M   'P 1'
#
loop_
_entity.id
_entity.type
_entity.pdbx_description
1 polymer ?
#
loop_
_entity_poly.entity_id
_entity_poly.type
_entity_poly.pdbx_seq_one_letter_code
_entity_poly.pdbx_strand_id
1 'polypeptide(L)' 'MKLNREWHLSHRMPKNATLDQRIAWHIEHHKHCSCREIPKSILDQIKKRNK' A
#
# COMPACT_ATOMS: atom_id res chain seq x y z
N MET A 1 7.11 15.05 3.01
CA MET A 1 6.10 13.99 3.17
C MET A 1 5.93 13.66 4.65
N LYS A 2 4.69 13.58 5.15
CA LYS A 2 4.41 13.33 6.58
C LYS A 2 4.27 11.82 6.82
N LEU A 3 5.23 11.25 7.54
CA LEU A 3 5.16 9.86 7.99
C LEU A 3 4.12 9.75 9.12
N ASN A 4 3.05 8.99 8.88
CA ASN A 4 2.11 8.62 9.92
C ASN A 4 2.64 7.38 10.66
N ARG A 5 3.39 7.61 11.75
CA ARG A 5 4.02 6.53 12.53
C ARG A 5 2.99 5.57 13.12
N GLU A 6 1.88 6.08 13.64
CA GLU A 6 0.80 5.28 14.24
C GLU A 6 0.21 4.31 13.21
N TRP A 7 -0.04 4.79 11.99
CA TRP A 7 -0.53 3.94 10.93
C TRP A 7 0.45 2.80 10.61
N HIS A 8 1.76 3.10 10.52
CA HIS A 8 2.77 2.07 10.27
C HIS A 8 2.91 1.04 11.39
N LEU A 9 2.68 1.42 12.65
CA LEU A 9 2.74 0.51 13.78
C LEU A 9 1.57 -0.48 13.79
N SER A 10 0.37 0.01 13.47
CA SER A 10 -0.87 -0.78 13.41
C SER A 10 -1.02 -1.56 12.10
N HIS A 11 -0.58 -1.01 10.97
CA HIS A 11 -0.71 -1.58 9.63
C HIS A 11 0.66 -1.96 9.09
N ARG A 12 1.30 -2.95 9.71
CA ARG A 12 2.54 -3.52 9.18
C ARG A 12 2.24 -4.46 8.02
N MET A 13 3.04 -4.38 6.96
CA MET A 13 2.95 -5.29 5.82
C MET A 13 3.20 -6.73 6.32
N PRO A 14 2.30 -7.69 6.03
CA PRO A 14 2.54 -9.09 6.33
C PRO A 14 3.78 -9.62 5.61
N LYS A 15 4.57 -10.50 6.25
CA LYS A 15 5.79 -11.07 5.65
C LYS A 15 5.50 -11.86 4.36
N ASN A 16 4.38 -12.58 4.33
CA ASN A 16 3.92 -13.37 3.17
C ASN A 16 2.62 -12.80 2.61
N ALA A 17 2.55 -11.46 2.46
CA ALA A 17 1.37 -10.81 1.92
C ALA A 17 1.07 -11.31 0.51
N THR A 18 -0.17 -11.72 0.26
CA THR A 18 -0.65 -11.98 -1.09
C THR A 18 -0.64 -10.68 -1.91
N LEU A 19 -0.73 -10.80 -3.23
CA LEU A 19 -0.76 -9.64 -4.11
C LEU A 19 -1.92 -8.69 -3.75
N ASP A 20 -3.10 -9.24 -3.46
CA ASP A 20 -4.27 -8.48 -3.01
C ASP A 20 -4.02 -7.74 -1.70
N GLN A 21 -3.45 -8.42 -0.70
CA GLN A 21 -3.13 -7.77 0.57
C GLN A 21 -2.10 -6.65 0.39
N ARG A 22 -1.11 -6.86 -0.48
CA ARG A 22 -0.09 -5.85 -0.79
C ARG A 22 -0.72 -4.64 -1.50
N ILE A 23 -1.63 -4.86 -2.44
CA ILE A 23 -2.36 -3.79 -3.13
C ILE A 23 -3.22 -3.00 -2.14
N ALA A 24 -4.05 -3.68 -1.35
CA ALA A 24 -4.91 -3.06 -0.35
C ALA A 24 -4.08 -2.24 0.66
N TRP A 25 -2.98 -2.81 1.13
CA TRP A 25 -2.05 -2.13 2.04
C TRP A 25 -1.49 -0.84 1.42
N HIS A 26 -1.06 -0.86 0.17
CA HIS A 26 -0.53 0.33 -0.50
C HIS A 26 -1.59 1.41 -0.76
N ILE A 27 -2.83 1.02 -1.04
CA ILE A 27 -3.95 1.96 -1.21
C ILE A 27 -4.24 2.67 0.12
N GLU A 28 -4.36 1.91 1.21
CA GLU A 28 -4.57 2.44 2.56
C GLU A 28 -3.38 3.29 3.02
N HIS A 29 -2.15 2.80 2.79
CA HIS A 29 -0.92 3.53 3.08
C HIS A 29 -0.95 4.89 2.41
N HIS A 30 -1.24 4.96 1.11
CA HIS A 30 -1.25 6.23 0.39
C HIS A 30 -2.31 7.22 0.92
N LYS A 31 -3.47 6.73 1.38
CA LYS A 31 -4.54 7.56 1.98
C LYS A 31 -4.16 8.12 3.36
N HIS A 32 -3.52 7.31 4.21
CA HIS A 32 -3.22 7.66 5.61
C HIS A 32 -1.79 8.21 5.81
N CYS A 33 -0.89 7.84 4.91
CA CYS A 33 0.55 8.05 5.00
C CYS A 33 1.20 8.06 3.61
N SER A 34 1.23 9.20 2.94
CA SER A 34 1.92 9.34 1.65
C SER A 34 3.43 9.48 1.80
N CYS A 35 4.06 8.75 2.74
CA CYS A 35 5.51 8.83 2.98
C CYS A 35 6.33 8.20 1.84
N ARG A 36 5.70 7.36 1.02
CA ARG A 36 6.29 6.71 -0.13
C ARG A 36 5.21 6.52 -1.20
N GLU A 37 5.59 6.73 -2.45
CA GLU A 37 4.73 6.46 -3.60
C GLU A 37 4.45 4.96 -3.77
N ILE A 38 3.31 4.63 -4.39
CA ILE A 38 2.93 3.24 -4.68
C ILE A 38 3.85 2.71 -5.80
N PRO A 39 4.50 1.54 -5.62
CA PRO A 39 5.36 0.97 -6.64
C PRO A 39 4.63 0.76 -7.97
N LYS A 40 5.32 0.99 -9.10
CA LYS A 40 4.76 0.83 -10.45
C LYS A 40 4.17 -0.57 -10.69
N SER A 41 4.79 -1.61 -10.17
CA SER A 41 4.31 -2.99 -10.24
C SER A 41 2.97 -3.20 -9.53
N ILE A 42 2.70 -2.49 -8.43
CA ILE A 42 1.42 -2.51 -7.73
C ILE A 42 0.38 -1.68 -8.47
N LEU A 43 0.76 -0.51 -8.99
CA LEU A 43 -0.12 0.32 -9.83
C LEU A 43 -0.58 -0.42 -11.09
N ASP A 44 0.30 -1.19 -11.72
CA ASP A 44 -0.04 -2.02 -12.89
C ASP A 44 -1.11 -3.06 -12.55
N GLN A 45 -0.99 -3.70 -11.38
CA GLN A 45 -1.96 -4.69 -10.91
C GLN A 45 -3.31 -4.05 -10.54
N ILE A 46 -3.30 -2.86 -9.93
CA ILE A 46 -4.52 -2.08 -9.68
C ILE A 46 -5.21 -1.74 -11.00
N LYS A 47 -4.45 -1.29 -12.00
CA LYS A 47 -4.98 -0.96 -13.33
C LYS A 47 -5.56 -2.17 -14.05
N LYS A 48 -4.87 -3.32 -13.99
CA LYS A 48 -5.33 -4.58 -14.59
C LYS A 48 -6.65 -5.09 -14.01
N ARG A 49 -6.92 -4.81 -12.73
CA ARG A 49 -8.14 -5.27 -12.04
C ARG A 49 -9.34 -4.35 -12.20
N ASN A 50 -9.13 -3.10 -12.59
CA ASN A 50 -10.20 -2.12 -12.87
C ASN A 50 -10.55 -2.07 -14.37
N LYS A 51 -10.14 -3.06 -15.16
CA LYS A 51 -10.37 -3.15 -16.59
C LYS A 51 -11.18 -4.40 -16.89
#